data_AF-A0AAD6Z6H9-F1
#
_entry.id   AF-A0AAD6Z6H9-F1
#
_cell.length_a   1.000
_cell.length_b   1.000
_cell.length_c   1.000
_cell.angle_alpha   90.00
_cell.angle_beta   90.00
_cell.angle_gamma   90.00
#
_symmetry.space_group_name_H-M   'P 1'
#
loop_
_entity.id
_entity.type
_entity.pdbx_description
1 polymer ?
#
loop_
_entity_poly.entity_id
_entity_poly.type
_entity_poly.pdbx_seq_one_letter_code
_entity_poly.pdbx_strand_id
1 'polypeptide(L)'
;MAVLVDGNEAEEGGGPFDNFQPVLETSVDLHNAPVYQPPNATIGDLFALNLKLALQFAQPYPGDELMSEDNVFSEERFGVCRLNNNEHIIFDHATGIDVLINSALLEGPEFCPGLWYAGKRHEEMGLWPNDVLREERYLLELGDAL
;
A
#
# COMPACT_ATOMS: atom_id res chain seq x y z
N MET A 1 29.70 -49.78 62.16
CA MET A 1 29.08 -50.86 61.36
C MET A 1 29.01 -50.36 59.94
N ALA A 2 29.63 -51.07 59.00
CA ALA A 2 29.76 -50.70 57.59
C ALA A 2 28.78 -51.51 56.74
N VAL A 3 28.12 -50.86 55.77
CA VAL A 3 27.49 -51.38 54.53
C VAL A 3 27.38 -50.11 53.63
N LEU A 4 28.17 -49.83 52.58
CA LEU A 4 28.50 -50.49 51.30
C LEU A 4 27.36 -50.67 50.28
N VAL A 5 27.63 -50.11 49.08
CA VAL A 5 27.11 -50.39 47.72
C VAL A 5 25.82 -49.64 47.33
N ASP A 6 25.88 -48.61 46.48
CA ASP A 6 26.07 -48.55 45.01
C ASP A 6 24.90 -49.10 44.17
N GLY A 7 24.50 -48.35 43.14
CA GLY A 7 23.79 -48.92 41.99
C GLY A 7 22.53 -48.18 41.53
N ASN A 8 22.71 -47.32 40.52
CA ASN A 8 22.02 -47.33 39.23
C ASN A 8 20.47 -47.22 39.17
N GLU A 9 19.98 -46.18 38.50
CA GLU A 9 19.21 -46.24 37.24
C GLU A 9 18.23 -45.07 37.08
N ALA A 10 18.32 -44.45 35.91
CA ALA A 10 17.53 -43.34 35.45
C ALA A 10 16.12 -43.78 35.08
N GLU A 11 15.10 -43.01 35.49
CA GLU A 11 13.85 -42.76 34.73
C GLU A 11 13.21 -41.45 35.24
N GLU A 12 13.60 -40.30 34.68
CA GLU A 12 12.78 -39.08 34.77
C GLU A 12 11.76 -39.10 33.63
N GLY A 13 10.62 -39.73 33.89
CA GLY A 13 9.42 -39.61 33.09
C GLY A 13 8.40 -38.71 33.81
N GLY A 14 8.02 -37.59 33.20
CA GLY A 14 6.87 -36.83 33.72
C GLY A 14 6.63 -35.39 33.29
N GLY A 15 6.87 -35.03 32.02
CA GLY A 15 6.05 -34.11 31.19
C GLY A 15 5.80 -32.63 31.61
N PRO A 16 5.56 -31.73 30.63
CA PRO A 16 5.85 -30.31 30.75
C PRO A 16 4.61 -29.44 31.01
N PHE A 17 4.70 -28.50 31.96
CA PHE A 17 3.81 -27.34 32.05
C PHE A 17 4.63 -26.06 32.05
N ASP A 18 5.33 -25.83 30.94
CA ASP A 18 5.68 -24.49 30.49
C ASP A 18 4.91 -24.26 29.21
N ASN A 19 4.05 -23.23 29.19
CA ASN A 19 3.68 -22.50 27.97
C ASN A 19 2.75 -21.33 28.33
N PHE A 20 3.34 -20.21 28.74
CA PHE A 20 2.80 -18.91 28.35
C PHE A 20 2.99 -18.80 26.83
N GLN A 21 1.94 -19.06 26.06
CA GLN A 21 1.93 -18.72 24.64
C GLN A 21 1.34 -17.32 24.45
N PRO A 22 2.01 -16.44 23.68
CA PRO A 22 1.45 -15.15 23.29
C PRO A 22 0.19 -15.41 22.45
N VAL A 23 -0.83 -14.56 22.66
CA VAL A 23 -2.04 -14.56 21.84
C VAL A 23 -1.61 -14.38 20.39
N LEU A 24 -1.76 -15.45 19.62
CA LEU A 24 -1.40 -15.54 18.21
C LEU A 24 -2.22 -14.49 17.47
N GLU A 25 -1.53 -13.43 17.04
CA GLU A 25 -1.99 -12.53 15.99
C GLU A 25 -2.52 -13.38 14.85
N THR A 26 -3.76 -13.13 14.47
CA THR A 26 -4.43 -13.86 13.40
C THR A 26 -3.68 -13.53 12.12
N SER A 27 -2.71 -14.37 11.77
CA SER A 27 -1.97 -14.28 10.53
C SER A 27 -2.99 -14.40 9.41
N VAL A 28 -3.35 -13.26 8.81
CA VAL A 28 -4.03 -13.25 7.53
C VAL A 28 -3.05 -13.96 6.61
N ASP A 29 -3.45 -15.14 6.14
CA ASP A 29 -2.62 -16.02 5.35
C ASP A 29 -2.38 -15.34 3.98
N LEU A 30 -1.37 -14.45 3.93
CA LEU A 30 -0.98 -13.68 2.75
C LEU A 30 -0.67 -14.58 1.55
N HIS A 31 -0.45 -15.87 1.80
CA HIS A 31 -0.24 -16.89 0.77
C HIS A 31 -1.48 -17.26 -0.05
N ASN A 32 -2.70 -16.89 0.39
CA ASN A 32 -3.93 -17.25 -0.30
C ASN A 32 -4.65 -16.06 -0.99
N ALA A 33 -4.06 -14.87 -0.98
CA ALA A 33 -4.54 -13.82 -1.88
C ALA A 33 -4.29 -14.26 -3.33
N PRO A 34 -5.27 -14.20 -4.23
CA PRO A 34 -5.02 -14.45 -5.65
C PRO A 34 -4.02 -13.40 -6.14
N VAL A 35 -2.74 -13.78 -6.22
CA VAL A 35 -1.72 -12.98 -6.86
C VAL A 35 -2.09 -12.98 -8.33
N TYR A 36 -2.81 -11.95 -8.77
CA TYR A 36 -3.07 -11.72 -10.17
C TYR A 36 -1.75 -11.38 -10.84
N GLN A 37 -1.04 -12.42 -11.29
CA GLN A 37 0.07 -12.28 -12.21
C GLN A 37 -0.54 -12.31 -13.60
N PRO A 38 -0.69 -11.16 -14.29
CA PRO A 38 -1.11 -11.20 -15.69
C PRO A 38 -0.12 -12.08 -16.46
N PRO A 39 -0.57 -12.75 -17.53
CA PRO A 39 0.22 -13.73 -18.28
C PRO A 39 1.56 -13.22 -18.85
N ASN A 40 1.86 -11.91 -18.72
CA ASN A 40 3.11 -11.26 -19.13
C ASN A 40 3.79 -10.48 -17.99
N ALA A 41 3.53 -10.80 -16.71
CA ALA A 41 4.26 -10.25 -15.59
C ALA A 41 5.73 -10.71 -15.65
N THR A 42 6.53 -10.02 -16.45
CA THR A 42 7.97 -10.25 -16.52
C THR A 42 8.55 -9.91 -15.16
N ILE A 43 9.27 -10.86 -14.56
CA ILE A 43 10.18 -10.57 -13.46
C ILE A 43 11.01 -9.34 -13.87
N GLY A 44 10.90 -8.23 -13.12
CA GLY A 44 11.66 -7.02 -13.38
C GLY A 44 10.96 -5.90 -14.16
N ASP A 45 9.62 -5.80 -14.15
CA ASP A 45 8.96 -4.56 -14.59
C ASP A 45 9.22 -3.42 -13.57
N LEU A 46 10.36 -2.75 -13.75
CA LEU A 46 10.80 -1.65 -12.92
C LEU A 46 9.86 -0.44 -13.01
N PHE A 47 9.18 -0.24 -14.14
CA PHE A 47 8.21 0.84 -14.29
C PHE A 47 6.99 0.59 -13.43
N ALA A 48 6.43 -0.62 -13.45
CA ALA A 48 5.31 -0.98 -12.59
C ALA A 48 5.67 -0.88 -11.11
N LEU A 49 6.85 -1.35 -10.72
CA LEU A 49 7.34 -1.26 -9.34
C LEU A 49 7.56 0.19 -8.89
N ASN A 50 8.26 0.99 -9.70
CA ASN A 50 8.52 2.40 -9.39
C ASN A 50 7.22 3.20 -9.33
N LEU A 51 6.29 2.94 -10.26
CA LEU A 51 4.97 3.54 -10.26
C LEU A 51 4.21 3.22 -8.97
N LYS A 52 4.15 1.94 -8.57
CA LYS A 52 3.53 1.53 -7.30
C LYS A 52 4.13 2.27 -6.11
N LEU A 53 5.46 2.29 -5.99
CA LEU A 53 6.16 2.95 -4.88
C LEU A 53 5.91 4.46 -4.87
N ALA A 54 6.06 5.12 -6.01
CA ALA A 54 5.81 6.55 -6.15
C ALA A 54 4.38 6.89 -5.74
N LEU A 55 3.40 6.06 -6.12
CA LEU A 55 2.02 6.26 -5.73
C LEU A 55 1.80 6.06 -4.23
N GLN A 56 2.45 5.06 -3.65
CA GLN A 56 2.39 4.78 -2.21
C GLN A 56 2.92 5.96 -1.38
N PHE A 57 4.05 6.53 -1.77
CA PHE A 57 4.71 7.64 -1.07
C PHE A 57 4.04 9.00 -1.28
N ALA A 58 3.24 9.16 -2.33
CA ALA A 58 2.56 10.41 -2.63
C ALA A 58 1.18 10.54 -1.99
N GLN A 59 0.79 9.59 -1.13
CA GLN A 59 -0.42 9.69 -0.32
C GLN A 59 -0.29 10.80 0.75
N PRO A 60 -1.41 11.43 1.18
CA PRO A 60 -2.78 11.20 0.72
C PRO A 60 -3.08 11.81 -0.65
N TYR A 61 -4.05 11.21 -1.34
CA TYR A 61 -4.66 11.74 -2.55
C TYR A 61 -5.96 12.51 -2.25
N PRO A 62 -6.41 13.37 -3.18
CA PRO A 62 -7.72 14.01 -3.08
C PRO A 62 -8.84 12.99 -2.80
N GLY A 63 -9.65 13.30 -1.80
CA GLY A 63 -10.78 12.46 -1.38
C GLY A 63 -10.41 11.31 -0.45
N ASP A 64 -9.13 11.14 -0.13
CA ASP A 64 -8.76 10.25 0.97
C ASP A 64 -9.26 10.87 2.28
N GLU A 65 -10.10 10.13 2.99
CA GLU A 65 -10.41 10.47 4.38
C GLU A 65 -9.11 10.33 5.18
N LEU A 66 -8.77 11.31 6.01
CA LEU A 66 -7.64 11.21 6.94
C LEU A 66 -7.99 10.12 7.96
N MET A 67 -7.69 8.88 7.61
CA MET A 67 -8.10 7.67 8.32
C MET A 67 -7.32 7.55 9.63
N SER A 68 -7.96 7.99 10.72
CA SER A 68 -7.70 7.63 12.13
C SER A 68 -6.30 7.91 12.71
N GLU A 69 -6.23 7.95 14.05
CA GLU A 69 -5.08 8.38 14.85
C GLU A 69 -3.78 7.57 14.61
N ASP A 70 -3.88 6.42 13.94
CA ASP A 70 -2.75 5.55 13.62
C ASP A 70 -2.01 5.95 12.33
N ASN A 71 -2.56 6.82 11.46
CA ASN A 71 -1.89 7.49 10.32
C ASN A 71 -1.07 6.61 9.33
N VAL A 72 -1.15 5.28 9.39
CA VAL A 72 -0.42 4.41 8.46
C VAL A 72 -1.27 4.18 7.22
N PHE A 73 -0.96 4.90 6.14
CA PHE A 73 -1.48 4.54 4.82
C PHE A 73 -1.10 3.09 4.52
N SER A 74 -2.10 2.24 4.19
CA SER A 74 -1.87 0.83 3.88
C SER A 74 -0.79 0.69 2.81
N GLU A 75 0.31 -0.02 3.12
CA GLU A 75 1.40 -0.34 2.17
C GLU A 75 0.90 -1.15 0.95
N GLU A 76 -0.33 -1.63 1.02
CA GLU A 76 -0.98 -2.47 0.02
C GLU A 76 -2.04 -1.73 -0.81
N ARG A 77 -2.16 -0.40 -0.72
CA ARG A 77 -3.19 0.34 -1.46
C ARG A 77 -3.11 0.13 -2.97
N PHE A 78 -1.91 0.15 -3.54
CA PHE A 78 -1.73 0.13 -4.98
C PHE A 78 -1.24 -1.22 -5.49
N GLY A 79 -1.99 -1.77 -6.45
CA GLY A 79 -1.51 -2.79 -7.38
C GLY A 79 -1.15 -2.14 -8.71
N VAL A 80 -0.04 -2.54 -9.33
CA VAL A 80 0.31 -2.08 -10.69
C VAL A 80 0.77 -3.27 -11.49
N CYS A 81 0.22 -3.45 -12.69
CA CYS A 81 0.68 -4.49 -13.59
C CYS A 81 0.65 -4.03 -15.05
N ARG A 82 1.51 -4.65 -15.86
CA ARG A 82 1.55 -4.40 -17.30
C ARG A 82 0.45 -5.19 -17.99
N LEU A 83 -0.39 -4.49 -18.75
CA LEU A 83 -1.47 -5.13 -19.51
C LEU A 83 -0.95 -5.59 -20.88
N ASN A 84 -0.21 -4.71 -21.56
CA ASN A 84 0.38 -4.97 -22.87
C ASN A 84 1.65 -4.13 -23.05
N ASN A 85 2.22 -4.09 -24.25
CA ASN A 85 3.46 -3.36 -24.49
C ASN A 85 3.36 -1.84 -24.28
N ASN A 86 2.16 -1.29 -24.37
CA ASN A 86 1.90 0.15 -24.38
C ASN A 86 1.17 0.65 -23.15
N GLU A 87 0.65 -0.25 -22.30
CA GLU A 87 -0.22 0.12 -21.20
C GLU A 87 0.05 -0.68 -19.92
N HIS A 88 -0.01 0.04 -18.82
CA HIS A 88 -0.11 -0.48 -17.47
C HIS A 88 -1.49 -0.15 -16.89
N ILE A 89 -1.92 -0.96 -15.94
CA ILE A 89 -3.13 -0.74 -15.15
C ILE A 89 -2.73 -0.57 -13.68
N ILE A 90 -3.35 0.40 -13.04
CA ILE A 90 -3.22 0.70 -11.61
C ILE A 90 -4.54 0.30 -10.96
N PHE A 91 -4.45 -0.53 -9.92
CA PHE A 91 -5.56 -0.90 -9.04
C PHE A 91 -5.40 -0.10 -7.75
N ASP A 92 -6.39 0.72 -7.40
CA ASP A 92 -6.44 1.42 -6.11
C ASP A 92 -7.45 0.73 -5.20
N HIS A 93 -6.94 -0.10 -4.29
CA HIS A 93 -7.76 -0.88 -3.37
C HIS A 93 -8.49 -0.03 -2.34
N ALA A 94 -8.04 1.21 -2.08
CA ALA A 94 -8.73 2.09 -1.14
C ALA A 94 -10.02 2.67 -1.76
N THR A 95 -10.01 2.95 -3.06
CA THR A 95 -11.13 3.61 -3.75
C THR A 95 -11.90 2.67 -4.68
N GLY A 96 -11.35 1.49 -4.97
CA GLY A 96 -11.93 0.49 -5.86
C GLY A 96 -11.86 0.88 -7.35
N ILE A 97 -11.03 1.86 -7.72
CA ILE A 97 -10.90 2.32 -9.11
C ILE A 97 -9.70 1.66 -9.80
N ASP A 98 -9.89 1.40 -11.09
CA ASP A 98 -8.87 0.88 -11.98
C ASP A 98 -8.54 1.93 -13.04
N VAL A 99 -7.27 2.31 -13.15
CA VAL A 99 -6.83 3.37 -14.07
C VAL A 99 -5.78 2.85 -15.03
N LEU A 100 -6.01 3.05 -16.33
CA LEU A 100 -5.04 2.76 -17.37
C LEU A 100 -4.06 3.93 -17.55
N ILE A 101 -2.79 3.58 -17.73
CA ILE A 101 -1.71 4.53 -18.03
C ILE A 101 -0.87 4.01 -19.19
N ASN A 102 -0.52 4.90 -20.10
CA ASN A 102 0.36 4.57 -21.21
C ASN A 102 1.81 4.39 -20.71
N SER A 103 2.45 3.26 -21.06
CA SER A 103 3.82 2.95 -20.66
C SER A 103 4.83 4.02 -21.09
N ALA A 104 4.60 4.70 -22.22
CA ALA A 104 5.49 5.76 -22.70
C ALA A 104 5.57 6.96 -21.72
N LEU A 105 4.55 7.19 -20.90
CA LEU A 105 4.61 8.23 -19.85
C LEU A 105 5.57 7.82 -18.74
N LEU A 106 5.63 6.53 -18.40
CA LEU A 106 6.48 6.00 -17.33
C LEU A 106 7.97 6.04 -17.70
N GLU A 107 8.28 6.06 -18.99
CA GLU A 107 9.64 6.22 -19.51
C GLU A 107 10.15 7.67 -19.43
N GLY A 108 9.25 8.64 -19.28
CA GLY A 108 9.59 10.06 -19.21
C GLY A 108 10.12 10.48 -17.84
N PRO A 109 11.32 11.07 -17.73
CA PRO A 109 11.87 11.48 -16.43
C PRO A 109 11.10 12.65 -15.78
N GLU A 110 10.38 13.43 -16.57
CA GLU A 110 9.53 14.54 -16.11
C GLU A 110 8.14 14.06 -15.62
N PHE A 111 7.83 12.77 -15.78
CA PHE A 111 6.56 12.23 -15.35
C PHE A 111 6.54 12.07 -13.82
N CYS A 112 5.54 12.71 -13.19
CA CYS A 112 5.32 12.65 -11.75
C CYS A 112 4.07 11.80 -11.44
N PRO A 113 4.21 10.51 -11.07
CA PRO A 113 3.08 9.62 -10.86
C PRO A 113 2.05 10.12 -9.85
N GLY A 114 2.52 10.62 -8.70
CA GLY A 114 1.65 11.12 -7.64
C GLY A 114 0.80 12.30 -8.11
N LEU A 115 1.39 13.28 -8.80
CA LEU A 115 0.64 14.43 -9.31
C LEU A 115 -0.37 14.02 -10.39
N TRP A 116 0.05 13.16 -11.31
CA TRP A 116 -0.83 12.64 -12.35
C TRP A 116 -2.04 11.89 -11.75
N TYR A 117 -1.79 11.03 -10.75
CA TYR A 117 -2.85 10.26 -10.10
C TYR A 117 -3.76 11.12 -9.23
N ALA A 118 -3.22 12.13 -8.53
CA ALA A 118 -4.01 13.13 -7.83
C ALA A 118 -4.96 13.87 -8.78
N GLY A 119 -4.51 14.17 -10.00
CA GLY A 119 -5.37 14.69 -11.06
C GLY A 119 -6.52 13.74 -11.41
N LYS A 120 -6.23 12.44 -11.56
CA LYS A 120 -7.27 11.42 -11.80
C LYS A 120 -8.30 11.33 -10.67
N ARG A 121 -7.85 11.37 -9.42
CA ARG A 121 -8.74 11.40 -8.25
C ARG A 121 -9.60 12.66 -8.20
N HIS A 122 -9.03 13.79 -8.56
CA HIS A 122 -9.75 15.06 -8.65
C HIS A 122 -10.84 15.03 -9.74
N GLU A 123 -10.53 14.45 -10.91
CA GLU A 123 -11.51 14.22 -11.99
C GLU A 123 -12.65 13.31 -11.52
N GLU A 124 -12.31 12.18 -10.88
CA GLU A 124 -13.27 11.18 -10.40
C GLU A 124 -14.25 11.73 -9.36
N MET A 125 -13.78 12.58 -8.45
CA MET A 125 -14.65 13.24 -7.48
C MET A 125 -15.52 14.35 -8.08
N GLY A 126 -15.38 14.65 -9.37
CA GLY A 126 -16.11 15.75 -10.00
C GLY A 126 -15.73 17.13 -9.47
N LEU A 127 -14.52 17.29 -8.94
CA LEU A 127 -14.05 18.55 -8.35
C LEU A 127 -13.56 19.57 -9.40
N TRP A 128 -13.80 19.33 -10.69
CA TRP A 128 -13.46 20.28 -11.74
C TRP A 128 -13.95 21.68 -11.38
N PRO A 129 -13.11 22.71 -11.55
CA PRO A 129 -13.50 24.08 -11.27
C PRO A 129 -14.42 24.58 -12.38
N ASN A 130 -15.65 24.08 -12.44
CA ASN A 130 -16.64 24.65 -13.35
C ASN A 130 -17.34 25.87 -12.75
N ASP A 131 -17.31 26.08 -11.43
CA ASP A 131 -17.97 27.26 -10.83
C ASP A 131 -17.23 27.97 -9.67
N VAL A 132 -16.22 27.37 -9.02
CA VAL A 132 -15.65 27.96 -7.78
C VAL A 132 -14.56 29.02 -8.03
N LEU A 133 -13.86 28.97 -9.17
CA LEU A 133 -12.91 30.03 -9.54
C LEU A 133 -13.60 31.32 -10.03
N ARG A 134 -14.94 31.34 -10.10
CA ARG A 134 -15.74 32.55 -10.32
C ARG A 134 -16.19 33.22 -9.03
N GLU A 135 -15.79 32.72 -7.86
CA GLU A 135 -16.02 33.47 -6.64
C GLU A 135 -15.04 34.64 -6.56
N GLU A 136 -15.56 35.85 -6.74
CA GLU A 136 -14.85 37.14 -6.56
C GLU A 136 -14.08 37.23 -5.23
N ARG A 137 -14.40 36.37 -4.25
CA ARG A 137 -13.73 36.24 -2.96
C ARG A 137 -12.25 35.86 -3.06
N TYR A 138 -11.83 35.20 -4.14
CA TYR A 138 -10.42 34.85 -4.39
C TYR A 138 -9.70 35.89 -5.26
N LEU A 139 -10.38 36.96 -5.69
CA LEU A 139 -9.80 38.09 -6.42
C LEU A 139 -9.38 39.25 -5.50
N LEU A 140 -9.46 39.06 -4.18
CA LEU A 140 -8.91 40.03 -3.22
C LEU A 140 -7.40 40.06 -3.38
N GLU A 141 -6.89 41.16 -3.95
CA GLU A 141 -5.46 41.44 -3.95
C GLU A 141 -4.97 41.45 -2.50
N LEU A 142 -3.84 40.78 -2.25
CA LEU A 142 -3.18 40.65 -0.94
C LEU A 142 -2.60 42.00 -0.42
N GLY A 143 -3.12 43.13 -0.91
CA GLY A 143 -2.60 44.48 -0.69
C GLY A 143 -3.13 45.19 0.55
N ASP A 144 -4.31 44.80 1.06
CA ASP A 144 -5.00 45.55 2.13
C ASP A 144 -4.93 44.91 3.52
N ALA A 145 -4.07 43.91 3.72
CA ALA A 145 -3.79 43.34 5.03
C ALA A 145 -2.56 44.03 5.67
N LEU A 146 -2.70 45.31 6.05
CA LEU A 146 -1.75 46.04 6.91
C LEU A 146 -2.48 46.83 7.99
#